data_AF-A0A5S5AW60-F1
#
_entry.id   AF-A0A5S5AW60-F1
#
_cell.length_a   1.000
_cell.length_b   1.000
_cell.length_c   1.000
_cell.angle_alpha   90.00
_cell.angle_beta   90.00
_cell.angle_gamma   90.00
#
_symmetry.space_group_name_H-M   'P 1'
#
loop_
_entity.id
_entity.type
_entity.pdbx_description
1 polymer ?
#
loop_
_entity_poly.entity_id
_entity_poly.type
_entity_poly.pdbx_seq_one_letter_code
_entity_poly.pdbx_strand_id
1 'polypeptide(L)'
;MVSNIGKGMMALRGRWLICLTAGGQLAVCLFLSGILIREGYNAGIGILSAVLCVALFLGAVFLVRGSSEIVAKEDWDSIFLCWRLQRHDFNNHLQIIYTMIQLGKSEKALEYINTIKRENEVFSTICRLENPRIISEVSDIILSARQEGISIFLDIPDDFNPEKISQSTIKSLREQVRALMAELKSVPGERDLNISYTEPDKVKISSNALEGRTIII
;
A
#
# COMPACT_ATOMS: atom_id res chain seq x y z
N MET A 1 13.61 -11.89 11.69
CA MET A 1 13.81 -10.96 10.55
C MET A 1 14.16 -11.63 9.21
N VAL A 2 14.56 -12.92 9.14
CA VAL A 2 14.93 -13.61 7.87
C VAL A 2 13.82 -14.53 7.30
N SER A 3 12.70 -14.70 8.02
CA SER A 3 11.70 -15.74 7.69
C SER A 3 10.64 -15.31 6.64
N ASN A 4 10.26 -14.02 6.56
CA ASN A 4 9.14 -13.59 5.71
C ASN A 4 9.52 -13.14 4.28
N ILE A 5 10.79 -12.79 4.03
CA ILE A 5 11.29 -12.56 2.66
C ILE A 5 11.16 -13.86 1.83
N GLY A 6 11.28 -15.02 2.49
CA GLY A 6 11.10 -16.33 1.87
C GLY A 6 9.68 -16.59 1.37
N LYS A 7 8.63 -16.06 2.02
CA LYS A 7 7.23 -16.33 1.65
C LYS A 7 6.76 -15.49 0.45
N GLY A 8 7.09 -14.20 0.41
CA GLY A 8 6.83 -13.34 -0.75
C GLY A 8 7.60 -13.79 -2.00
N MET A 9 8.86 -14.21 -1.81
CA MET A 9 9.70 -14.74 -2.89
C MET A 9 9.28 -16.16 -3.32
N MET A 10 8.67 -16.96 -2.43
CA MET A 10 8.03 -18.23 -2.78
C MET A 10 6.75 -18.04 -3.58
N ALA A 11 5.92 -17.03 -3.28
CA ALA A 11 4.72 -16.73 -4.07
C ALA A 11 5.06 -16.23 -5.49
N LEU A 12 6.08 -15.38 -5.63
CA LEU A 12 6.62 -14.98 -6.94
C LEU A 12 7.21 -16.17 -7.72
N ARG A 13 7.94 -17.08 -7.04
CA ARG A 13 8.46 -18.32 -7.64
C ARG A 13 7.34 -19.24 -8.10
N GLY A 14 6.28 -19.41 -7.30
CA GLY A 14 5.14 -20.26 -7.65
C GLY A 14 4.44 -19.80 -8.94
N ARG A 15 4.30 -18.48 -9.14
CA ARG A 15 3.66 -17.92 -10.34
C ARG A 15 4.51 -18.04 -11.59
N TRP A 16 5.83 -17.84 -11.47
CA TRP A 16 6.77 -18.13 -12.57
C TRP A 16 6.76 -19.62 -12.91
N LEU A 17 6.70 -20.50 -11.90
CA LEU A 17 6.63 -21.94 -12.09
C LEU A 17 5.32 -22.33 -12.80
N ILE A 18 4.18 -21.76 -12.42
CA ILE A 18 2.87 -22.02 -13.05
C ILE A 18 2.87 -21.55 -14.52
N CYS A 19 3.39 -20.36 -14.82
CA CYS A 19 3.51 -19.89 -16.21
C CYS A 19 4.48 -20.75 -17.02
N LEU A 20 5.59 -21.18 -16.41
CA LEU A 20 6.57 -22.07 -17.05
C LEU A 20 5.96 -23.45 -17.33
N THR A 21 5.25 -24.04 -16.37
CA THR A 21 4.59 -25.34 -16.53
C THR A 21 3.43 -25.28 -17.51
N ALA A 22 2.61 -24.22 -17.47
CA ALA A 22 1.51 -24.03 -18.39
C ALA A 22 2.01 -23.76 -19.83
N GLY A 23 3.08 -22.99 -19.99
CA GLY A 23 3.73 -22.78 -21.29
C GLY A 23 4.37 -24.06 -21.84
N GLY A 24 5.01 -24.86 -20.97
CA GLY A 24 5.54 -26.17 -21.32
C GLY A 24 4.45 -27.16 -21.76
N GLN A 25 3.33 -27.21 -21.03
CA GLN A 25 2.18 -28.03 -21.39
C GLN A 25 1.56 -27.60 -22.73
N LEU A 26 1.44 -26.29 -22.99
CA LEU A 26 0.96 -25.79 -24.28
C LEU A 26 1.88 -26.23 -25.44
N ALA A 27 3.19 -26.11 -25.27
CA ALA A 27 4.16 -26.49 -26.30
C ALA A 27 4.10 -28.00 -26.60
N VAL A 28 4.01 -28.85 -25.56
CA VAL A 28 3.87 -30.30 -25.72
C VAL A 28 2.55 -30.65 -26.42
N CYS A 29 1.44 -30.01 -26.06
CA CYS A 29 0.15 -30.27 -26.70
C CYS A 29 0.13 -29.83 -28.18
N LEU A 30 0.71 -28.68 -28.51
CA LEU A 30 0.83 -28.23 -29.90
C LEU A 30 1.72 -29.18 -30.72
N PHE A 31 2.82 -29.65 -30.14
CA PHE A 31 3.70 -30.62 -30.78
C PHE A 31 3.01 -31.95 -31.06
N LEU A 32 2.29 -32.53 -30.08
CA LEU A 32 1.51 -33.75 -30.25
C LEU A 32 0.36 -33.57 -31.26
N SER A 33 -0.30 -32.40 -31.26
CA SER A 33 -1.34 -32.09 -32.26
C SER A 33 -0.77 -32.04 -33.68
N GLY A 34 0.46 -31.53 -33.85
CA GLY A 34 1.16 -31.51 -35.13
C GLY A 34 1.55 -32.91 -35.62
N ILE A 35 1.95 -33.81 -34.71
CA ILE A 35 2.23 -35.21 -35.04
C ILE A 35 0.96 -35.92 -35.51
N LEU A 36 -0.16 -35.73 -34.82
CA LEU A 36 -1.46 -36.33 -35.19
C LEU A 36 -1.93 -35.88 -36.58
N ILE A 37 -1.75 -34.61 -36.92
CA ILE A 37 -2.07 -34.08 -38.26
C ILE A 37 -1.17 -34.72 -39.34
N ARG A 38 0.11 -34.95 -39.01
CA ARG A 38 1.09 -35.54 -39.94
C ARG A 38 0.85 -37.03 -40.19
N GLU A 39 0.34 -37.78 -39.22
CA GLU A 39 0.03 -39.20 -39.36
C GLU A 39 -1.34 -39.50 -40.01
N GLY A 40 -2.03 -38.47 -40.52
CA GLY A 40 -3.24 -38.65 -41.33
C GLY A 40 -4.54 -38.79 -40.56
N TYR A 41 -4.56 -38.47 -39.25
CA TYR A 41 -5.81 -38.26 -38.52
C TYR A 41 -6.56 -37.05 -39.10
N ASN A 42 -7.90 -37.09 -39.06
CA ASN A 42 -8.78 -36.02 -39.56
C ASN A 42 -8.29 -34.64 -39.07
N ALA A 43 -7.86 -33.80 -40.01
CA ALA A 43 -7.24 -32.49 -39.73
C ALA A 43 -8.10 -31.61 -38.80
N GLY A 44 -9.44 -31.77 -38.84
CA GLY A 44 -10.37 -31.09 -37.95
C GLY A 44 -10.16 -31.40 -36.45
N ILE A 45 -9.78 -32.64 -36.10
CA ILE A 45 -9.55 -33.05 -34.71
C ILE A 45 -8.26 -32.41 -34.17
N GLY A 46 -7.21 -32.36 -34.98
CA GLY A 46 -5.94 -31.72 -34.61
C GLY A 46 -6.09 -30.21 -34.38
N ILE A 47 -6.83 -29.52 -35.26
CA ILE A 47 -7.11 -28.09 -35.11
C ILE A 47 -7.94 -27.82 -33.86
N LEU A 48 -8.99 -28.61 -33.59
CA LEU A 48 -9.83 -28.44 -32.41
C LEU A 48 -9.03 -28.61 -31.10
N SER A 49 -8.13 -29.59 -31.05
CA SER A 49 -7.24 -29.82 -29.91
C SER A 49 -6.30 -28.64 -29.68
N ALA A 50 -5.68 -28.12 -30.73
CA ALA A 50 -4.79 -26.96 -30.63
C ALA A 50 -5.52 -25.71 -30.11
N VAL A 51 -6.73 -25.44 -30.62
CA VAL A 51 -7.56 -24.31 -30.17
C VAL A 51 -7.94 -24.46 -28.69
N LEU A 52 -8.34 -25.67 -28.26
CA LEU A 52 -8.69 -25.94 -26.87
C LEU A 52 -7.50 -25.71 -25.92
N CYS A 53 -6.30 -26.14 -26.31
CA CYS A 53 -5.09 -25.92 -25.52
C CYS A 53 -4.76 -24.44 -25.37
N VAL A 54 -4.86 -23.66 -26.45
CA VAL A 54 -4.67 -22.21 -26.41
C VAL A 54 -5.71 -21.55 -25.50
N ALA A 55 -6.98 -21.94 -25.61
CA ALA A 55 -8.06 -21.42 -24.78
C ALA A 55 -7.84 -21.71 -23.28
N LEU A 56 -7.46 -22.94 -22.93
CA LEU A 56 -7.15 -23.33 -21.54
C LEU A 56 -5.93 -22.56 -21.00
N PHE A 57 -4.90 -22.36 -21.81
CA PHE A 57 -3.74 -21.54 -21.42
C PHE A 57 -4.12 -20.08 -21.18
N LEU A 58 -4.90 -19.48 -22.08
CA LEU A 58 -5.39 -18.11 -21.91
C LEU A 58 -6.29 -18.00 -20.67
N GLY A 59 -7.14 -18.99 -20.41
CA GLY A 59 -7.97 -19.07 -19.20
C GLY A 59 -7.13 -19.18 -17.92
N ALA A 60 -6.09 -20.02 -17.91
CA ALA A 60 -5.16 -20.13 -16.80
C ALA A 60 -4.38 -18.83 -16.56
N VAL A 61 -3.90 -18.18 -17.62
CA VAL A 61 -3.25 -16.86 -17.53
C VAL A 61 -4.21 -15.80 -17.00
N PHE A 62 -5.47 -15.81 -17.46
CA PHE A 62 -6.50 -14.89 -16.99
C PHE A 62 -6.83 -15.11 -15.51
N LEU A 63 -6.98 -16.36 -15.08
CA LEU A 63 -7.20 -16.69 -13.66
C LEU A 63 -6.01 -16.29 -12.79
N VAL A 64 -4.77 -16.53 -13.23
CA VAL A 64 -3.56 -16.13 -12.49
C VAL A 64 -3.34 -14.61 -12.47
N ARG A 65 -3.80 -13.90 -13.49
CA ARG A 65 -3.83 -12.42 -13.51
C ARG A 65 -4.96 -11.86 -12.66
N GLY A 66 -6.14 -12.49 -12.67
CA GLY A 66 -7.31 -12.11 -11.89
C GLY A 66 -7.20 -12.47 -10.41
N SER A 67 -6.43 -13.50 -10.05
CA SER A 67 -6.23 -13.96 -8.67
C SER A 67 -5.11 -13.22 -7.94
N SER A 68 -4.38 -12.34 -8.60
CA SER A 68 -3.44 -11.49 -7.90
C SER A 68 -4.05 -10.16 -7.59
N GLU A 69 -4.19 -9.90 -6.30
CA GLU A 69 -3.84 -8.61 -5.72
C GLU A 69 -2.40 -8.25 -6.15
N ILE A 70 -2.22 -7.89 -7.42
CA ILE A 70 -1.16 -6.98 -7.79
C ILE A 70 -1.56 -5.71 -7.04
N VAL A 71 -0.86 -5.40 -5.95
CA VAL A 71 -0.84 -4.06 -5.36
C VAL A 71 -0.79 -3.09 -6.53
N ALA A 72 -1.87 -2.33 -6.72
CA ALA A 72 -2.07 -1.59 -7.94
C ALA A 72 -0.89 -0.63 -8.10
N LYS A 73 -0.48 -0.33 -9.34
CA LYS A 73 0.56 0.69 -9.57
C LYS A 73 0.22 2.00 -8.83
N GLU A 74 -1.08 2.29 -8.74
CA GLU A 74 -1.67 3.39 -8.00
C GLU A 74 -1.28 3.37 -6.50
N ASP A 75 -1.28 2.20 -5.87
CA ASP A 75 -0.92 2.08 -4.45
C ASP A 75 0.55 2.47 -4.20
N TRP A 76 1.44 2.16 -5.15
CA TRP A 76 2.86 2.52 -5.05
C TRP A 76 3.11 4.00 -5.29
N ASP A 77 2.36 4.63 -6.20
CA ASP A 77 2.55 6.03 -6.56
C ASP A 77 2.31 6.95 -5.33
N SER A 78 1.28 6.66 -4.54
CA SER A 78 0.98 7.38 -3.29
C SER A 78 2.07 7.22 -2.24
N ILE A 79 2.58 6.00 -2.06
CA ILE A 79 3.67 5.71 -1.13
C ILE A 79 4.94 6.46 -1.55
N PHE A 80 5.30 6.41 -2.83
CA PHE A 80 6.48 7.11 -3.36
C PHE A 80 6.34 8.64 -3.24
N LEU A 81 5.14 9.17 -3.48
CA LEU A 81 4.88 10.59 -3.32
C LEU A 81 5.03 11.03 -1.87
N CYS A 82 4.45 10.27 -0.93
CA CYS A 82 4.60 10.49 0.50
C CYS A 82 6.08 10.45 0.91
N TRP A 83 6.82 9.43 0.47
CA TRP A 83 8.26 9.31 0.72
C TRP A 83 9.06 10.50 0.19
N ARG A 84 8.75 10.98 -1.02
CA ARG A 84 9.43 12.13 -1.63
C ARG A 84 9.22 13.41 -0.82
N LEU A 85 8.00 13.65 -0.34
CA LEU A 85 7.70 14.80 0.51
C LEU A 85 8.39 14.69 1.87
N GLN A 86 8.39 13.50 2.48
CA GLN A 86 9.11 13.28 3.74
C GLN A 86 10.62 13.55 3.58
N ARG A 87 11.22 13.10 2.48
CA ARG A 87 12.63 13.39 2.17
C ARG A 87 12.88 14.88 1.97
N HIS A 88 11.97 15.58 1.31
CA HIS A 88 12.04 17.02 1.15
C HIS A 88 12.07 17.73 2.52
N ASP A 89 11.17 17.36 3.42
CA ASP A 89 11.08 18.00 4.74
C ASP A 89 12.26 17.66 5.63
N PHE A 90 12.73 16.41 5.60
CA PHE A 90 13.96 16.01 6.28
C PHE A 90 15.16 16.87 5.84
N ASN A 91 15.32 17.08 4.52
CA ASN A 91 16.37 17.94 4.00
C ASN A 91 16.20 19.40 4.45
N ASN A 92 14.96 19.90 4.51
CA ASN A 92 14.67 21.24 5.00
C ASN A 92 15.02 21.39 6.49
N HIS A 93 14.63 20.42 7.34
CA HIS A 93 15.00 20.39 8.75
C HIS A 93 16.53 20.41 8.93
N LEU A 94 17.26 19.60 8.15
CA LEU A 94 18.73 19.63 8.14
C LEU A 94 19.28 21.00 7.74
N GLN A 95 18.70 21.63 6.72
CA GLN A 95 19.12 22.96 6.27
C GLN A 95 18.90 24.03 7.35
N ILE A 96 17.77 23.99 8.05
CA ILE A 96 17.46 24.90 9.16
C ILE A 96 18.46 24.69 10.30
N ILE A 97 18.69 23.44 10.72
CA ILE A 97 19.66 23.09 11.76
C ILE A 97 21.06 23.57 11.37
N TYR A 98 21.50 23.26 10.16
CA TYR A 98 22.80 23.67 9.63
C TYR A 98 22.95 25.20 9.66
N THR A 99 21.93 25.93 9.22
CA THR A 99 21.93 27.40 9.22
C THR A 99 21.98 27.97 10.65
N MET A 100 21.24 27.39 11.59
CA MET A 100 21.28 27.81 13.00
C MET A 100 22.68 27.61 13.61
N ILE A 101 23.31 26.47 13.33
CA ILE A 101 24.68 26.18 13.78
C ILE A 101 25.66 27.17 13.15
N GLN A 102 25.56 27.44 11.85
CA GLN A 102 26.44 28.40 11.15
C GLN A 102 26.31 29.83 11.71
N LEU A 103 25.12 30.21 12.18
CA LEU A 103 24.86 31.50 12.83
C LEU A 103 25.24 31.54 14.32
N GLY A 104 25.87 30.49 14.85
CA GLY A 104 26.25 30.38 16.27
C GLY A 104 25.08 30.17 17.23
N LYS A 105 23.89 29.81 16.72
CA LYS A 105 22.65 29.63 17.50
C LYS A 105 22.47 28.17 17.93
N SER A 106 23.50 27.57 18.50
CA SER A 106 23.53 26.13 18.82
C SER A 106 22.43 25.70 19.80
N GLU A 107 22.08 26.53 20.78
CA GLU A 107 21.00 26.24 21.74
C GLU A 107 19.63 26.18 21.06
N LYS A 108 19.36 27.09 20.12
CA LYS A 108 18.12 27.09 19.33
C LYS A 108 18.05 25.91 18.37
N ALA A 109 19.20 25.50 17.81
CA ALA A 109 19.27 24.29 17.00
C ALA A 109 18.90 23.04 17.82
N LEU A 110 19.38 22.95 19.07
CA LEU A 110 19.05 21.85 19.97
C LEU A 110 17.56 21.84 20.35
N GLU A 111 16.99 23.01 20.64
CA GLU A 111 15.55 23.17 20.89
C GLU A 111 14.73 22.70 19.68
N TYR A 112 15.11 23.14 18.47
CA TYR A 112 14.45 22.74 17.23
C TYR A 112 14.53 21.23 16.96
N ILE A 113 15.68 20.60 17.20
CA ILE A 113 15.84 19.13 17.10
C ILE A 113 14.89 18.41 18.06
N ASN A 114 14.75 18.91 19.29
CA ASN A 114 13.82 18.32 20.27
C ASN A 114 12.36 18.44 19.84
N THR A 115 11.98 19.52 19.14
CA THR A 115 10.65 19.67 18.54
C THR A 115 10.43 18.65 17.42
N ILE A 116 11.36 18.55 16.45
CA ILE A 116 11.24 17.59 15.34
C ILE A 116 11.14 16.15 15.84
N LYS A 117 11.91 15.80 16.88
CA LYS A 117 11.90 14.45 17.46
C LYS A 117 10.50 14.01 17.93
N ARG A 118 9.66 14.95 18.37
CA ARG A 118 8.28 14.68 18.79
C ARG A 118 7.29 14.59 17.62
N GLU A 119 7.57 15.26 16.50
CA GLU A 119 6.65 15.34 15.35
C GLU A 119 6.74 14.11 14.41
N ASN A 120 7.85 13.36 14.43
CA ASN A 120 8.12 12.33 13.42
C ASN A 120 7.57 10.92 13.77
N GLU A 121 6.70 10.80 14.78
CA GLU A 121 6.17 9.51 15.23
C GLU A 121 5.27 8.85 14.18
N VAL A 122 4.43 9.65 13.50
CA VAL A 122 3.47 9.17 12.47
C VAL A 122 4.17 8.38 11.37
N PHE A 123 5.29 8.89 10.86
CA PHE A 123 5.99 8.26 9.75
C PHE A 123 6.69 6.97 10.17
N SER A 124 7.25 6.95 11.38
CA SER A 124 7.78 5.72 11.99
C SER A 124 6.69 4.66 12.09
N THR A 125 5.47 5.03 12.48
CA THR A 125 4.32 4.13 12.56
C THR A 125 3.95 3.55 11.19
N ILE A 126 3.91 4.37 10.12
CA ILE A 126 3.65 3.89 8.76
C ILE A 126 4.73 2.90 8.30
N CYS A 127 6.00 3.14 8.63
CA CYS A 127 7.10 2.25 8.25
C CYS A 127 7.04 0.88 8.93
N ARG A 128 6.27 0.73 10.03
CA ARG A 128 6.04 -0.57 10.68
C ARG A 128 4.97 -1.41 9.99
N LEU A 129 4.12 -0.79 9.17
CA LEU A 129 3.10 -1.49 8.42
C LEU A 129 3.76 -2.32 7.31
N GLU A 130 3.38 -3.60 7.19
CA GLU A 130 3.94 -4.50 6.17
C GLU A 130 3.04 -4.61 4.92
N ASN A 131 1.78 -4.15 4.98
CA ASN A 131 0.81 -4.28 3.90
C ASN A 131 0.78 -3.02 3.02
N PRO A 132 1.24 -3.08 1.76
CA PRO A 132 1.31 -1.92 0.86
C PRO A 132 -0.05 -1.24 0.63
N ARG A 133 -1.16 -1.99 0.67
CA ARG A 133 -2.49 -1.42 0.47
C ARG A 133 -2.88 -0.48 1.61
N ILE A 134 -2.61 -0.89 2.85
CA ILE A 134 -2.87 -0.09 4.05
C ILE A 134 -1.91 1.10 4.09
N ILE A 135 -0.63 0.87 3.76
CA ILE A 135 0.37 1.94 3.70
C ILE A 135 -0.06 3.00 2.68
N SER A 136 -0.51 2.59 1.50
CA SER A 136 -1.00 3.51 0.46
C SER A 136 -2.20 4.31 0.95
N GLU A 137 -3.19 3.65 1.55
CA GLU A 137 -4.38 4.31 2.07
C GLU A 137 -4.04 5.38 3.10
N VAL A 138 -3.24 5.00 4.10
CA VAL A 138 -2.81 5.91 5.16
C VAL A 138 -1.96 7.04 4.57
N SER A 139 -1.12 6.75 3.58
CA SER A 139 -0.33 7.77 2.87
C SER A 139 -1.21 8.76 2.13
N ASP A 140 -2.26 8.31 1.43
CA ASP A 140 -3.22 9.18 0.74
C ASP A 140 -3.96 10.09 1.71
N ILE A 141 -4.39 9.55 2.86
CA ILE A 141 -5.03 10.32 3.93
C ILE A 141 -4.07 11.40 4.44
N ILE A 142 -2.81 11.04 4.70
CA ILE A 142 -1.80 11.98 5.21
C ILE A 142 -1.50 13.07 4.19
N LEU A 143 -1.34 12.71 2.92
CA LEU A 143 -1.12 13.64 1.83
C LEU A 143 -2.29 14.63 1.71
N SER A 144 -3.52 14.12 1.74
CA SER A 144 -4.74 14.93 1.61
C SER A 144 -4.88 15.91 2.77
N ALA A 145 -4.73 15.45 4.01
CA ALA A 145 -4.83 16.32 5.18
C ALA A 145 -3.75 17.40 5.19
N ARG A 146 -2.51 17.04 4.83
CA ARG A 146 -1.40 17.99 4.75
C ARG A 146 -1.63 19.08 3.72
N GLN A 147 -2.20 18.77 2.56
CA GLN A 147 -2.57 19.76 1.54
C GLN A 147 -3.60 20.77 2.06
N GLU A 148 -4.43 20.36 3.01
CA GLU A 148 -5.46 21.19 3.64
C GLU A 148 -4.99 21.86 4.95
N GLY A 149 -3.70 21.71 5.30
CA GLY A 149 -3.11 22.27 6.52
C GLY A 149 -3.60 21.60 7.81
N ILE A 150 -4.03 20.34 7.75
CA ILE A 150 -4.52 19.55 8.88
C ILE A 150 -3.40 18.68 9.42
N SER A 151 -3.14 18.75 10.72
CA SER A 151 -2.15 17.90 11.41
C SER A 151 -2.75 16.53 11.71
N ILE A 152 -2.04 15.46 11.35
CA ILE A 152 -2.47 14.09 11.66
C ILE A 152 -1.59 13.50 12.75
N PHE A 153 -2.21 12.79 13.67
CA PHE A 153 -1.56 11.88 14.61
C PHE A 153 -2.05 10.45 14.36
N LEU A 154 -1.12 9.50 14.33
CA LEU A 154 -1.38 8.10 14.01
C LEU A 154 -0.81 7.21 15.10
N ASP A 155 -1.70 6.52 15.81
CA ASP A 155 -1.36 5.55 16.83
C ASP A 155 -1.74 4.13 16.37
N ILE A 156 -0.74 3.25 16.26
CA ILE A 156 -0.92 1.86 15.85
C ILE A 156 -0.33 0.97 16.95
N PRO A 157 -1.12 0.06 17.55
CA PRO A 157 -0.63 -0.88 18.55
C PRO A 157 0.49 -1.76 18.02
N ASP A 158 1.41 -2.15 18.90
CA ASP A 158 2.54 -3.01 18.52
C ASP A 158 2.09 -4.42 18.07
N ASP A 159 0.90 -4.88 18.48
CA ASP A 159 0.30 -6.18 18.09
C ASP A 159 -0.61 -6.10 16.86
N PHE A 160 -0.58 -4.98 16.14
CA PHE A 160 -1.37 -4.75 14.94
C PHE A 160 -1.06 -5.79 13.85
N ASN A 161 -2.10 -6.51 13.41
CA ASN A 161 -2.00 -7.46 12.31
C ASN A 161 -2.72 -6.92 11.06
N PRO A 162 -1.98 -6.50 10.02
CA PRO A 162 -2.56 -5.93 8.81
C PRO A 162 -3.37 -6.92 7.97
N GLU A 163 -3.25 -8.24 8.18
CA GLU A 163 -4.04 -9.25 7.46
C GLU A 163 -5.47 -9.38 8.00
N LYS A 164 -5.74 -8.84 9.20
CA LYS A 164 -7.08 -8.91 9.82
C LYS A 164 -8.02 -7.81 9.36
N ILE A 165 -7.52 -6.80 8.65
CA ILE A 165 -8.32 -5.65 8.22
C ILE A 165 -9.02 -5.97 6.90
N SER A 166 -10.35 -5.90 6.91
CA SER A 166 -11.16 -6.05 5.72
C SER A 166 -11.05 -4.83 4.79
N GLN A 167 -11.19 -5.08 3.48
CA GLN A 167 -11.26 -4.01 2.48
C GLN A 167 -12.44 -3.05 2.71
N SER A 168 -13.53 -3.52 3.33
CA SER A 168 -14.66 -2.67 3.73
C SER A 168 -14.27 -1.68 4.81
N THR A 169 -13.44 -2.10 5.77
CA THR A 169 -12.96 -1.26 6.88
C THR A 169 -12.06 -0.15 6.34
N ILE A 170 -11.14 -0.48 5.42
CA ILE A 170 -10.27 0.51 4.74
C ILE A 170 -11.10 1.55 3.98
N LYS A 171 -12.13 1.10 3.24
CA LYS A 171 -13.00 2.00 2.48
C LYS A 171 -13.81 2.92 3.41
N SER A 172 -14.36 2.37 4.51
CA SER A 172 -15.10 3.13 5.50
C SER A 172 -14.21 4.18 6.18
N LEU A 173 -12.98 3.81 6.55
CA LEU A 173 -11.97 4.71 7.08
C LEU A 173 -11.72 5.90 6.14
N ARG A 174 -11.47 5.63 4.85
CA ARG A 174 -11.27 6.66 3.83
C ARG A 174 -12.43 7.64 3.76
N GLU A 175 -13.65 7.11 3.72
CA GLU A 175 -14.87 7.91 3.56
C GLU A 175 -15.14 8.79 4.78
N GLN A 176 -14.98 8.23 5.98
CA GLN A 176 -15.18 8.97 7.23
C GLN A 176 -14.10 10.03 7.45
N VAL A 177 -12.84 9.71 7.17
CA VAL A 177 -11.75 10.70 7.27
C VAL A 177 -11.98 11.85 6.28
N ARG A 178 -12.42 11.56 5.05
CA ARG A 178 -12.77 12.62 4.07
C ARG A 178 -13.94 13.49 4.53
N ALA A 179 -14.98 12.90 5.11
CA ALA A 179 -16.10 13.65 5.65
C ALA A 179 -15.64 14.58 6.77
N LEU A 180 -14.84 14.07 7.73
CA LEU A 180 -14.29 14.88 8.81
C LEU A 180 -13.35 15.97 8.32
N MET A 181 -12.48 15.68 7.34
CA MET A 181 -11.62 16.71 6.73
C MET A 181 -12.44 17.82 6.07
N ALA A 182 -13.55 17.48 5.40
CA ALA A 182 -14.45 18.47 4.80
C ALA A 182 -15.13 19.36 5.86
N GLU A 183 -15.55 18.79 6.99
CA GLU A 183 -16.07 19.55 8.13
C GLU A 183 -14.98 20.47 8.71
N LEU A 184 -13.77 19.96 8.91
CA LEU A 184 -12.62 20.70 9.47
C LEU A 184 -12.18 21.89 8.60
N LYS A 185 -12.40 21.86 7.28
CA LYS A 185 -12.13 23.02 6.41
C LYS A 185 -12.90 24.26 6.82
N SER A 186 -14.11 24.09 7.36
CA SER A 186 -15.00 25.18 7.79
C SER A 186 -14.67 25.73 9.18
N VAL A 187 -13.80 25.04 9.94
CA VAL A 187 -13.44 25.44 11.31
C VAL A 187 -12.24 26.41 11.28
N PRO A 188 -12.33 27.59 11.92
CA PRO A 188 -11.19 28.47 12.13
C PRO A 188 -10.35 28.00 13.33
N GLY A 189 -9.04 27.83 13.16
CA GLY A 189 -8.11 27.44 14.23
C GLY A 189 -7.16 26.32 13.86
N GLU A 190 -6.50 25.73 14.85
CA GLU A 190 -5.70 24.51 14.68
C GLU A 190 -6.60 23.34 14.30
N ARG A 191 -6.24 22.63 13.24
CA ARG A 191 -7.01 21.50 12.71
C ARG A 191 -6.20 20.23 12.92
N ASP A 192 -6.73 19.34 13.73
CA ASP A 192 -6.07 18.08 14.08
C ASP A 192 -6.98 16.89 13.81
N LEU A 193 -6.36 15.76 13.43
CA LEU A 193 -7.06 14.50 13.22
C LEU A 193 -6.22 13.37 13.82
N ASN A 194 -6.77 12.74 14.86
CA ASN A 194 -6.17 11.63 15.58
C ASN A 194 -6.80 10.32 15.07
N ILE A 195 -5.98 9.46 14.48
CA ILE A 195 -6.37 8.12 14.02
C ILE A 195 -5.67 7.11 14.93
N SER A 196 -6.45 6.32 15.64
CA SER A 196 -5.96 5.29 16.56
C SER A 196 -6.59 3.94 16.23
N TYR A 197 -5.77 2.91 16.10
CA TYR A 197 -6.26 1.54 15.95
C TYR A 197 -6.36 0.93 17.35
N THR A 198 -7.57 0.65 17.84
CA THR A 198 -7.76 0.14 19.22
C THR A 198 -7.89 -1.38 19.28
N GLU A 199 -8.46 -1.99 18.24
CA GLU A 199 -8.61 -3.45 18.10
C GLU A 199 -8.27 -3.84 16.65
N PRO A 200 -8.01 -5.12 16.33
CA PRO A 200 -7.56 -5.55 15.01
C PRO A 200 -8.47 -5.16 13.83
N ASP A 201 -9.73 -4.80 14.11
CA ASP A 201 -10.70 -4.34 13.11
C ASP A 201 -11.48 -3.10 13.58
N LYS A 202 -11.00 -2.39 14.62
CA LYS A 202 -11.62 -1.15 15.07
C LYS A 202 -10.70 0.05 14.92
N VAL A 203 -11.17 1.03 14.16
CA VAL A 203 -10.45 2.29 13.96
C VAL A 203 -11.21 3.41 14.64
N LYS A 204 -10.56 4.07 15.59
CA LYS A 204 -11.07 5.23 16.29
C LYS A 204 -10.48 6.49 15.66
N ILE A 205 -11.36 7.33 15.12
CA ILE A 205 -11.01 8.63 14.56
C ILE A 205 -11.57 9.71 15.49
N SER A 206 -10.75 10.67 15.87
CA SER A 206 -11.18 11.80 16.71
C SER A 206 -10.47 13.09 16.33
N SER A 207 -11.12 14.23 16.56
CA SER A 207 -10.52 15.55 16.36
C SER A 207 -10.81 16.44 17.57
N ASN A 208 -9.79 17.13 18.08
CA ASN A 208 -9.99 18.08 19.18
C ASN A 208 -10.71 19.35 18.69
N ALA A 209 -10.50 19.73 17.43
CA ALA A 209 -11.18 20.85 16.78
C ALA A 209 -12.69 20.65 16.56
N LEU A 210 -13.19 19.41 16.63
CA LEU A 210 -14.63 19.07 16.53
C LEU A 210 -15.20 18.57 17.87
N GLU A 211 -14.88 19.24 18.97
CA GLU A 211 -15.37 18.90 20.33
C GLU A 211 -15.08 17.44 20.76
N GLY A 212 -14.01 16.83 20.25
CA GLY A 212 -13.67 15.43 20.58
C GLY A 212 -14.60 14.39 19.94
N ARG A 213 -15.35 14.76 18.88
CA ARG A 213 -16.20 13.84 18.12
C ARG A 213 -15.40 12.60 17.75
N THR A 214 -15.83 11.47 18.30
CA THR A 214 -15.17 10.17 18.15
C THR A 214 -16.03 9.29 17.27
N ILE A 215 -15.47 8.80 16.17
CA ILE A 215 -16.11 7.79 15.34
C ILE A 215 -15.31 6.50 15.47
N ILE A 216 -16.01 5.39 15.75
CA ILE A 216 -15.44 4.05 15.81
C ILE A 216 -16.02 3.27 14.63
N ILE A 217 -15.14 2.78 13.79
CA ILE A 217 -15.43 1.91 12.65
C ILE A 217 -15.12 0.48 13.05
#